data_AF-A0A962XI58-F1
#
_entry.id   AF-A0A962XI58-F1
#
_cell.length_a   1.000
_cell.length_b   1.000
_cell.length_c   1.000
_cell.angle_alpha   90.00
_cell.angle_beta   90.00
_cell.angle_gamma   90.00
#
_symmetry.space_group_name_H-M   'P 1'
#
loop_
_entity.id
_entity.type
_entity.pdbx_description
1 polymer ?
#
loop_
_entity_poly.entity_id
_entity_poly.type
_entity_poly.pdbx_seq_one_letter_code
_entity_poly.pdbx_strand_id
1 'polypeptide(L)'
;VAKKEHQEFASNIDLIDVLPPGLYEAVMTPKTASAANLDLVSGDWIVRFEPRTLDNVRAIVQPDPENERRFATARRVSEINLGLYRTLFQPFVQAFASTQTAGWLHKLNPSELPYELFSDRNPLMQQIAQLAGQVRQQRQPSSPDNPLRQVQALISEGIIAALDGYRDLRDRSMEQIFLSIYSSPLLQALVGMRASDEPPRRHPGLEPEQLKFIQQRIAELKARLAEGGLREAAIRSLVYIGMAGPGVDERAFEVLRQMRAKHGGLTLEEFKQVLREQFFALLLDRDSALAAIPQMLPADAASRADTLGKIRQIVSATGEVSSDRAERLMQIEKLFETIEPAGPGPGNAG
;
A
#
# COMPACT_ATOMS: atom_id res chain seq x y z
N VAL A 1 -1.46 -17.98 1.43
CA VAL A 1 -1.86 -16.55 1.48
C VAL A 1 -0.88 -15.74 0.63
N ALA A 2 0.41 -15.65 1.00
CA ALA A 2 1.43 -14.90 0.25
C ALA A 2 1.47 -15.12 -1.28
N LYS A 3 1.50 -16.37 -1.79
CA LYS A 3 1.55 -16.61 -3.25
C LYS A 3 0.34 -16.06 -4.03
N LYS A 4 -0.85 -16.01 -3.41
CA LYS A 4 -2.09 -15.55 -4.07
C LYS A 4 -2.07 -14.03 -4.20
N GLU A 5 -1.82 -13.35 -3.09
CA GLU A 5 -1.74 -11.88 -3.05
C GLU A 5 -0.64 -11.36 -3.98
N HIS A 6 0.53 -12.00 -4.00
CA HIS A 6 1.65 -11.55 -4.83
C HIS A 6 1.36 -11.63 -6.34
N GLN A 7 0.62 -12.66 -6.78
CA GLN A 7 0.26 -12.81 -8.19
C GLN A 7 -0.73 -11.73 -8.64
N GLU A 8 -1.73 -11.44 -7.81
CA GLU A 8 -2.74 -10.43 -8.12
C GLU A 8 -2.21 -8.99 -7.99
N PHE A 9 -1.27 -8.75 -7.08
CA PHE A 9 -0.55 -7.47 -7.02
C PHE A 9 0.34 -7.25 -8.26
N ALA A 10 1.01 -8.30 -8.74
CA ALA A 10 1.88 -8.20 -9.90
C ALA A 10 1.10 -8.02 -11.23
N SER A 11 -0.04 -8.71 -11.38
CA SER A 11 -0.91 -8.57 -12.56
C SER A 11 -1.57 -7.20 -12.65
N ASN A 12 -1.86 -6.58 -11.50
CA ASN A 12 -2.54 -5.28 -11.40
C ASN A 12 -1.60 -4.09 -11.10
N ILE A 13 -0.30 -4.23 -11.32
CA ILE A 13 0.66 -3.15 -11.04
C ILE A 13 0.34 -1.88 -11.83
N ASP A 14 0.02 -2.00 -13.12
CA ASP A 14 -0.35 -0.88 -13.99
C ASP A 14 -1.61 -0.15 -13.49
N LEU A 15 -2.56 -0.89 -12.92
CA LEU A 15 -3.78 -0.34 -12.33
C LEU A 15 -3.44 0.47 -11.08
N ILE A 16 -2.70 -0.12 -10.15
CA ILE A 16 -2.26 0.53 -8.89
C ILE A 16 -1.54 1.84 -9.21
N ASP A 17 -0.68 1.80 -10.21
CA ASP A 17 0.14 2.91 -10.67
C ASP A 17 -0.65 4.09 -11.26
N VAL A 18 -1.85 3.82 -11.76
CA VAL A 18 -2.77 4.79 -12.34
C VAL A 18 -3.80 5.30 -11.33
N LEU A 19 -4.01 4.60 -10.22
CA LEU A 19 -4.95 5.05 -9.20
C LEU A 19 -4.62 6.49 -8.77
N PRO A 20 -5.66 7.32 -8.57
CA PRO A 20 -5.45 8.65 -8.03
C PRO A 20 -4.72 8.61 -6.68
N PRO A 21 -4.05 9.70 -6.27
CA PRO A 21 -3.40 9.76 -4.97
C PRO A 21 -4.43 9.58 -3.85
N GLY A 22 -4.20 8.60 -2.97
CA GLY A 22 -5.12 8.29 -1.88
C GLY A 22 -4.73 7.02 -1.14
N LEU A 23 -5.48 6.71 -0.09
CA LEU A 23 -5.41 5.43 0.60
C LEU A 23 -6.44 4.49 -0.01
N TYR A 24 -6.04 3.27 -0.35
CA TYR A 24 -6.91 2.26 -0.94
C TYR A 24 -6.80 0.93 -0.21
N GLU A 25 -7.92 0.21 -0.11
CA GLU A 25 -7.98 -1.18 0.30
C GLU A 25 -8.16 -2.06 -0.93
N ALA A 26 -7.30 -3.07 -1.09
CA ALA A 26 -7.45 -4.08 -2.12
C ALA A 26 -8.43 -5.16 -1.65
N VAL A 27 -9.64 -5.16 -2.19
CA VAL A 27 -10.68 -6.16 -1.92
C VAL A 27 -10.65 -7.21 -3.03
N MET A 28 -10.37 -8.45 -2.65
CA MET A 28 -10.31 -9.59 -3.57
C MET A 28 -11.55 -10.47 -3.42
N THR A 29 -12.33 -10.60 -4.48
CA THR A 29 -13.52 -11.48 -4.50
C THR A 29 -13.30 -12.65 -5.45
N PRO A 30 -13.68 -13.89 -5.10
CA PRO A 30 -13.45 -15.04 -5.98
C PRO A 30 -14.29 -14.92 -7.25
N LYS A 31 -13.73 -15.34 -8.40
CA LYS A 31 -14.50 -15.44 -9.65
C LYS A 31 -15.66 -16.41 -9.47
N THR A 32 -16.86 -15.95 -9.80
CA THR A 32 -18.05 -16.81 -9.90
C THR A 32 -18.55 -16.79 -11.34
N ALA A 33 -19.15 -17.89 -11.79
CA ALA A 33 -19.65 -18.02 -13.17
C ALA A 33 -20.76 -17.01 -13.54
N SER A 34 -21.34 -16.33 -12.54
CA SER A 34 -22.36 -15.28 -12.70
C SER A 34 -21.76 -13.87 -12.79
N ALA A 35 -20.46 -13.68 -12.60
CA ALA A 35 -19.83 -12.37 -12.66
C ALA A 35 -19.73 -11.88 -14.11
N ALA A 36 -19.98 -10.58 -14.32
CA ALA A 36 -19.92 -9.97 -15.66
C ALA A 36 -18.48 -9.85 -16.17
N ASN A 37 -18.28 -10.08 -17.47
CA ASN A 37 -17.04 -9.87 -18.22
C ASN A 37 -15.79 -10.50 -17.58
N LEU A 38 -15.87 -11.81 -17.29
CA LEU A 38 -14.80 -12.61 -16.70
C LEU A 38 -13.54 -12.72 -17.56
N ASP A 39 -13.67 -12.49 -18.87
CA ASP A 39 -12.60 -12.44 -19.86
C ASP A 39 -11.63 -11.26 -19.65
N LEU A 40 -12.07 -10.22 -18.95
CA LEU A 40 -11.28 -9.04 -18.63
C LEU A 40 -10.45 -9.17 -17.35
N VAL A 41 -10.60 -10.28 -16.62
CA VAL A 41 -9.93 -10.49 -15.34
C VAL A 41 -8.80 -11.50 -15.48
N SER A 42 -7.60 -11.15 -14.99
CA SER A 42 -6.48 -12.08 -14.89
C SER A 42 -6.60 -12.93 -13.62
N GLY A 43 -6.32 -14.23 -13.68
CA GLY A 43 -6.31 -15.10 -12.48
C GLY A 43 -7.66 -15.66 -12.04
N ASP A 44 -7.79 -16.05 -10.77
CA ASP A 44 -9.00 -16.66 -10.17
C ASP A 44 -9.81 -15.69 -9.31
N TRP A 45 -9.31 -14.47 -9.13
CA TRP A 45 -9.86 -13.46 -8.24
C TRP A 45 -10.17 -12.19 -9.01
N ILE A 46 -11.20 -11.49 -8.58
CA ILE A 46 -11.56 -10.16 -9.05
C ILE A 46 -11.03 -9.14 -8.03
N VAL A 47 -10.14 -8.26 -8.46
CA VAL A 47 -9.53 -7.22 -7.62
C VAL A 47 -10.26 -5.89 -7.77
N ARG A 48 -10.63 -5.30 -6.63
CA ARG A 48 -11.19 -3.95 -6.53
C ARG A 48 -10.41 -3.10 -5.54
N PHE A 49 -10.07 -1.88 -5.93
CA PHE A 49 -9.41 -0.90 -5.06
C PHE A 49 -10.41 0.10 -4.52
N GLU A 50 -10.75 -0.03 -3.24
CA GLU A 50 -11.72 0.82 -2.57
C GLU A 50 -11.03 1.99 -1.86
N PRO A 51 -11.43 3.25 -2.09
CA PRO A 51 -10.84 4.37 -1.36
C PRO A 51 -11.16 4.25 0.13
N ARG A 52 -10.16 4.54 0.94
CA ARG A 52 -10.24 4.61 2.40
C ARG A 52 -9.76 5.95 2.88
N THR A 53 -10.22 6.32 4.07
CA THR A 53 -9.82 7.55 4.75
C THR A 53 -8.90 7.23 5.91
N LEU A 54 -8.23 8.25 6.43
CA LEU A 54 -7.49 8.11 7.68
C LEU A 54 -8.41 7.71 8.85
N ASP A 55 -9.71 7.99 8.79
CA ASP A 55 -10.67 7.53 9.81
C ASP A 55 -10.84 6.01 9.79
N ASN A 56 -10.81 5.38 8.61
CA ASN A 56 -10.82 3.92 8.52
C ASN A 56 -9.58 3.31 9.18
N VAL A 57 -8.41 3.93 8.98
CA VAL A 57 -7.17 3.52 9.66
C VAL A 57 -7.28 3.74 11.16
N ARG A 58 -7.82 4.88 11.60
CA ARG A 58 -8.04 5.18 13.02
C ARG A 58 -8.99 4.19 13.69
N ALA A 59 -10.00 3.68 12.99
CA ALA A 59 -10.90 2.67 13.52
C ALA A 59 -10.20 1.31 13.78
N ILE A 60 -9.21 0.97 12.96
CA ILE A 60 -8.41 -0.25 13.10
C ILE A 60 -7.33 -0.08 14.18
N VAL A 61 -6.54 0.99 14.06
CA VAL A 61 -5.37 1.23 14.91
C VAL A 61 -5.74 1.74 16.30
N GLN A 62 -6.86 2.47 16.42
CA GLN A 62 -7.36 3.09 17.65
C GLN A 62 -6.26 3.88 18.38
N PRO A 63 -5.75 4.96 17.77
CA PRO A 63 -4.61 5.69 18.31
C PRO A 63 -4.95 6.27 19.69
N ASP A 64 -4.05 6.02 20.64
CA ASP A 64 -4.14 6.52 22.00
C ASP A 64 -2.94 7.47 22.27
N PRO A 65 -3.20 8.76 22.57
CA PRO A 65 -2.14 9.71 22.91
C PRO A 65 -1.26 9.25 24.08
N GLU A 66 -1.78 8.48 25.04
CA GLU A 66 -0.95 7.94 26.10
C GLU A 66 0.05 6.91 25.59
N ASN A 67 -0.37 6.00 24.71
CA ASN A 67 0.52 5.06 24.05
C ASN A 67 1.60 5.79 23.24
N GLU A 68 1.24 6.85 22.51
CA GLU A 68 2.23 7.66 21.81
C GLU A 68 3.26 8.29 22.76
N ARG A 69 2.83 8.80 23.92
CA ARG A 69 3.74 9.34 24.95
C ARG A 69 4.66 8.27 25.53
N ARG A 70 4.17 7.04 25.75
CA ARG A 70 4.98 5.90 26.23
C ARG A 70 6.10 5.58 25.24
N PHE A 71 5.79 5.50 23.94
CA PHE A 71 6.78 5.27 22.90
C PHE A 71 7.77 6.43 22.73
N ALA A 72 7.29 7.67 22.81
CA ALA A 72 8.15 8.84 22.76
C ALA A 72 9.11 8.90 23.97
N THR A 73 8.64 8.48 25.14
CA THR A 73 9.47 8.34 26.35
C THR A 73 10.56 7.30 26.13
N ALA A 74 10.21 6.11 25.65
CA ALA A 74 11.18 5.06 25.34
C ALA A 74 12.22 5.52 24.30
N ARG A 75 11.79 6.24 23.26
CA ARG A 75 12.68 6.86 22.29
C ARG A 75 13.65 7.83 22.96
N ARG A 76 13.15 8.72 23.82
CA ARG A 76 13.98 9.72 24.48
C ARG A 76 15.01 9.10 25.42
N VAL A 77 14.61 8.09 26.19
CA VAL A 77 15.52 7.28 27.02
C VAL A 77 16.59 6.60 26.16
N SER A 78 16.20 6.04 25.01
CA SER A 78 17.14 5.42 24.07
C SER A 78 18.15 6.43 23.50
N GLU A 79 17.70 7.62 23.11
CA GLU A 79 18.58 8.71 22.65
C GLU A 79 19.56 9.15 23.75
N ILE A 80 19.10 9.25 25.00
CA ILE A 80 19.96 9.55 26.16
C ILE A 80 20.99 8.42 26.36
N ASN A 81 20.57 7.16 26.36
CA ASN A 81 21.46 6.00 26.49
C ASN A 81 22.49 5.95 25.37
N LEU A 82 22.09 6.26 24.13
CA LEU A 82 23.02 6.37 23.01
C LEU A 82 24.02 7.50 23.22
N GLY A 83 23.57 8.67 23.70
CA GLY A 83 24.46 9.79 24.04
C GLY A 83 25.48 9.40 25.12
N LEU A 84 25.03 8.74 26.19
CA LEU A 84 25.89 8.22 27.26
C LEU A 84 26.88 7.17 26.73
N TYR A 85 26.41 6.22 25.92
CA TYR A 85 27.27 5.21 25.30
C TYR A 85 28.36 5.86 24.46
N ARG A 86 27.99 6.78 23.55
CA ARG A 86 28.94 7.49 22.68
C ARG A 86 29.98 8.28 23.46
N THR A 87 29.57 8.88 24.58
CA THR A 87 30.44 9.73 25.39
C THR A 87 31.36 8.91 26.30
N LEU A 88 30.83 7.87 26.95
CA LEU A 88 31.51 7.16 28.03
C LEU A 88 32.16 5.85 27.59
N PHE A 89 31.49 5.07 26.73
CA PHE A 89 31.87 3.68 26.46
C PHE A 89 32.41 3.46 25.04
N GLN A 90 31.92 4.20 24.05
CA GLN A 90 32.34 4.08 22.66
C GLN A 90 33.86 4.18 22.48
N PRO A 91 34.59 5.10 23.13
CA PRO A 91 36.04 5.17 22.97
C PRO A 91 36.75 3.88 23.41
N PHE A 92 36.31 3.27 24.52
CA PHE A 92 36.86 1.99 24.99
C PHE A 92 36.51 0.86 24.03
N VAL A 93 35.25 0.76 23.61
CA VAL A 93 34.83 -0.27 22.65
C VAL A 93 35.62 -0.16 21.35
N GLN A 94 35.83 1.04 20.83
CA GLN A 94 36.66 1.26 19.63
C GLN A 94 38.13 0.89 19.86
N ALA A 95 38.68 1.14 21.05
CA ALA A 95 40.05 0.75 21.39
C ALA A 95 40.24 -0.77 21.46
N PHE A 96 39.22 -1.53 21.91
CA PHE A 96 39.28 -2.99 21.99
C PHE A 96 38.76 -3.72 20.74
N ALA A 97 37.99 -3.04 19.88
CA ALA A 97 37.47 -3.60 18.65
C ALA A 97 38.55 -3.63 17.54
N SER A 98 39.42 -4.64 17.60
CA SER A 98 40.38 -4.94 16.53
C SER A 98 39.75 -5.74 15.39
N THR A 99 40.36 -5.70 14.20
CA THR A 99 39.98 -6.53 13.03
C THR A 99 40.05 -8.03 13.33
N GLN A 100 40.97 -8.45 14.20
CA GLN A 100 41.08 -9.84 14.64
C GLN A 100 39.89 -10.26 15.51
N THR A 101 39.48 -9.44 16.48
CA THR A 101 38.27 -9.71 17.28
C THR A 101 37.01 -9.74 16.43
N ALA A 102 36.87 -8.86 15.44
CA ALA A 102 35.73 -8.87 14.50
C ALA A 102 35.68 -10.17 13.67
N GLY A 103 36.84 -10.65 13.21
CA GLY A 103 36.94 -11.92 12.47
C GLY A 103 36.55 -13.15 13.31
N TRP A 104 36.90 -13.16 14.61
CA TRP A 104 36.49 -14.21 15.53
C TRP A 104 34.98 -14.16 15.85
N LEU A 105 34.42 -12.96 16.03
CA LEU A 105 32.99 -12.78 16.26
C LEU A 105 32.13 -13.25 15.08
N HIS A 106 32.60 -13.05 13.85
CA HIS A 106 31.87 -13.54 12.67
C HIS A 106 31.84 -15.08 12.63
N LYS A 107 32.98 -15.73 12.90
CA LYS A 107 33.08 -17.20 12.94
C LYS A 107 32.31 -17.82 14.10
N LEU A 108 32.17 -17.11 15.22
CA LEU A 108 31.42 -17.56 16.39
C LEU A 108 29.96 -17.12 16.38
N ASN A 109 29.46 -16.58 15.27
CA ASN A 109 28.09 -16.13 15.16
C ASN A 109 27.14 -17.33 15.37
N PRO A 110 26.27 -17.32 16.40
CA PRO A 110 25.43 -18.47 16.75
C PRO A 110 24.43 -18.85 15.65
N SER A 111 24.20 -17.97 14.68
CA SER A 111 23.38 -18.28 13.50
C SER A 111 24.14 -19.01 12.39
N GLU A 112 25.45 -18.80 12.26
CA GLU A 112 26.29 -19.44 11.24
C GLU A 112 27.01 -20.68 11.80
N LEU A 113 27.36 -20.65 13.07
CA LEU A 113 28.10 -21.70 13.79
C LEU A 113 27.47 -23.09 13.61
N PRO A 114 26.13 -23.28 13.69
CA PRO A 114 25.54 -24.60 13.44
C PRO A 114 25.77 -25.05 12.00
N TYR A 115 25.66 -24.16 11.01
CA TYR A 115 25.90 -24.51 9.62
C TYR A 115 27.37 -24.83 9.36
N GLU A 116 28.31 -24.13 9.98
CA GLU A 116 29.73 -24.45 9.88
C GLU A 116 30.07 -25.77 10.58
N LEU A 117 29.56 -25.97 11.80
CA LEU A 117 29.76 -27.20 12.59
C LEU A 117 29.18 -28.43 11.89
N PHE A 118 28.00 -28.30 11.29
CA PHE A 118 27.30 -29.37 10.55
C PHE A 118 27.51 -29.26 9.03
N SER A 119 28.66 -28.74 8.58
CA SER A 119 29.00 -28.68 7.14
C SER A 119 29.93 -29.82 6.70
N ASP A 120 29.99 -30.01 5.37
CA ASP A 120 30.96 -30.90 4.70
C ASP A 120 32.43 -30.50 4.94
N ARG A 121 32.67 -29.28 5.45
CA ARG A 121 34.00 -28.78 5.83
C ARG A 121 34.49 -29.37 7.14
N ASN A 122 33.60 -29.89 8.00
CA ASN A 122 33.97 -30.56 9.23
C ASN A 122 34.25 -32.06 8.93
N PRO A 123 35.49 -32.57 9.07
CA PRO A 123 35.82 -33.97 8.78
C PRO A 123 34.98 -34.97 9.58
N LEU A 124 34.51 -34.58 10.77
CA LEU A 124 33.63 -35.42 11.59
C LEU A 124 32.24 -35.59 10.96
N MET A 125 31.77 -34.63 10.18
CA MET A 125 30.48 -34.70 9.48
C MET A 125 30.53 -35.61 8.26
N GLN A 126 31.71 -35.86 7.68
CA GLN A 126 31.85 -36.80 6.56
C GLN A 126 31.44 -38.23 6.97
N GLN A 127 31.77 -38.65 8.20
CA GLN A 127 31.34 -39.93 8.74
C GLN A 127 29.82 -39.97 8.93
N ILE A 128 29.23 -38.88 9.42
CA ILE A 128 27.77 -38.74 9.55
C ILE A 128 27.09 -38.79 8.19
N ALA A 129 27.65 -38.17 7.16
CA ALA A 129 27.11 -38.20 5.79
C ALA A 129 27.08 -39.62 5.22
N GLN A 130 28.16 -40.40 5.41
CA GLN A 130 28.21 -41.81 5.01
C GLN A 130 27.18 -42.65 5.77
N LEU A 131 27.09 -42.48 7.10
CA LEU A 131 26.08 -43.16 7.92
C LEU A 131 24.65 -42.78 7.51
N ALA A 132 24.40 -41.50 7.22
CA ALA A 132 23.11 -41.03 6.73
C ALA A 132 22.74 -41.67 5.38
N GLY A 133 23.72 -41.89 4.49
CA GLY A 133 23.54 -42.63 3.24
C GLY A 133 23.12 -44.08 3.48
N GLN A 134 23.78 -44.77 4.41
CA GLN A 134 23.42 -46.15 4.79
C GLN A 134 22.03 -46.22 5.42
N VAL A 135 21.71 -45.30 6.34
CA VAL A 135 20.38 -45.20 6.97
C VAL A 135 19.29 -44.93 5.93
N ARG A 136 19.53 -44.09 4.91
CA ARG A 136 18.56 -43.84 3.83
C ARG A 136 18.27 -45.10 3.00
N GLN A 137 19.29 -45.91 2.70
CA GLN A 137 19.13 -47.17 1.96
C GLN A 137 18.37 -48.22 2.78
N GLN A 138 18.53 -48.20 4.10
CA GLN A 138 17.91 -49.16 5.03
C GLN A 138 16.63 -48.60 5.70
N ARG A 139 16.14 -47.43 5.25
CA ARG A 139 15.00 -46.76 5.89
C ARG A 139 13.72 -47.57 5.65
N GLN A 140 13.21 -48.19 6.70
CA GLN A 140 11.89 -48.81 6.67
C GLN A 140 10.84 -47.83 7.21
N PRO A 141 9.84 -47.44 6.39
CA PRO A 141 8.76 -46.59 6.88
C PRO A 141 7.96 -47.37 7.93
N SER A 142 7.86 -46.83 9.14
CA SER A 142 7.03 -47.46 10.16
C SER A 142 5.55 -47.43 9.78
N SER A 143 4.77 -48.40 10.25
CA SER A 143 3.33 -48.47 10.00
C SER A 143 2.61 -47.20 10.50
N PRO A 144 1.57 -46.71 9.81
CA PRO A 144 0.71 -45.63 10.31
C PRO A 144 0.06 -45.97 11.66
N ASP A 145 -0.18 -47.24 11.98
CA ASP A 145 -0.80 -47.69 13.24
C ASP A 145 0.20 -47.88 14.39
N ASN A 146 1.46 -47.45 14.24
CA ASN A 146 2.46 -47.62 15.27
C ASN A 146 2.17 -46.71 16.50
N PRO A 147 1.95 -47.25 17.70
CA PRO A 147 1.67 -46.45 18.90
C PRO A 147 2.81 -45.48 19.24
N LEU A 148 4.06 -45.80 18.89
CA LEU A 148 5.20 -44.89 19.11
C LEU A 148 5.12 -43.62 18.25
N ARG A 149 4.46 -43.66 17.09
CA ARG A 149 4.20 -42.45 16.30
C ARG A 149 3.20 -41.54 16.99
N GLN A 150 2.19 -42.11 17.64
CA GLN A 150 1.21 -41.34 18.41
C GLN A 150 1.87 -40.70 19.62
N VAL A 151 2.72 -41.45 20.34
CA VAL A 151 3.54 -40.90 21.45
C VAL A 151 4.48 -39.80 20.96
N GLN A 152 5.14 -39.99 19.81
CA GLN A 152 5.97 -38.96 19.21
C GLN A 152 5.17 -37.69 18.89
N ALA A 153 3.97 -37.83 18.31
CA ALA A 153 3.10 -36.70 18.02
C ALA A 153 2.70 -35.96 19.31
N LEU A 154 2.31 -36.68 20.36
CA LEU A 154 1.98 -36.09 21.67
C LEU A 154 3.18 -35.35 22.30
N ILE A 155 4.39 -35.91 22.22
CA ILE A 155 5.61 -35.23 22.69
C ILE A 155 5.85 -33.97 21.87
N SER A 156 5.71 -34.06 20.53
CA SER A 156 5.88 -32.93 19.63
C SER A 156 4.90 -31.81 19.93
N GLU A 157 3.62 -32.14 20.13
CA GLU A 157 2.57 -31.20 20.55
C GLU A 157 2.88 -30.58 21.91
N GLY A 158 3.38 -31.37 22.86
CA GLY A 158 3.83 -30.86 24.16
C GLY A 158 5.00 -29.87 24.07
N ILE A 159 5.97 -30.13 23.20
CA ILE A 159 7.09 -29.21 22.94
C ILE A 159 6.57 -27.91 22.30
N ILE A 160 5.68 -28.02 21.31
CA ILE A 160 5.06 -26.85 20.65
C ILE A 160 4.32 -26.01 21.70
N ALA A 161 3.48 -26.63 22.52
CA ALA A 161 2.73 -25.94 23.56
C ALA A 161 3.65 -25.29 24.62
N ALA A 162 4.75 -25.94 24.98
CA ALA A 162 5.73 -25.35 25.91
C ALA A 162 6.44 -24.13 25.31
N LEU A 163 6.82 -24.18 24.03
CA LEU A 163 7.45 -23.07 23.31
C LEU A 163 6.47 -21.91 23.10
N ASP A 164 5.21 -22.21 22.75
CA ASP A 164 4.14 -21.23 22.65
C ASP A 164 3.87 -20.57 24.01
N GLY A 165 3.79 -21.37 25.07
CA GLY A 165 3.62 -20.86 26.44
C GLY A 165 4.78 -19.98 26.90
N TYR A 166 6.02 -20.35 26.58
CA TYR A 166 7.19 -19.50 26.84
C TYR A 166 7.14 -18.19 26.06
N ARG A 167 6.81 -18.24 24.76
CA ARG A 167 6.64 -17.04 23.93
C ARG A 167 5.60 -16.11 24.55
N ASP A 168 4.42 -16.64 24.87
CA ASP A 168 3.31 -15.84 25.38
C ASP A 168 3.65 -15.22 26.75
N LEU A 169 4.32 -15.98 27.63
CA LEU A 169 4.80 -15.46 28.92
C LEU A 169 5.85 -14.36 28.73
N ARG A 170 6.83 -14.60 27.86
CA ARG A 170 7.90 -13.64 27.56
C ARG A 170 7.32 -12.35 27.00
N ASP A 171 6.45 -12.45 26.00
CA ASP A 171 5.89 -11.30 25.30
C ASP A 171 5.00 -10.47 26.25
N ARG A 172 4.16 -11.12 27.07
CA ARG A 172 3.38 -10.44 28.13
C ARG A 172 4.28 -9.79 29.18
N SER A 173 5.34 -10.46 29.60
CA SER A 173 6.27 -9.92 30.60
C SER A 173 7.00 -8.69 30.05
N MET A 174 7.43 -8.73 28.78
CA MET A 174 8.06 -7.60 28.10
C MET A 174 7.10 -6.42 27.94
N GLU A 175 5.84 -6.67 27.59
CA GLU A 175 4.80 -5.64 27.54
C GLU A 175 4.59 -4.99 28.91
N GLN A 176 4.47 -5.78 29.98
CA GLN A 176 4.30 -5.27 31.34
C GLN A 176 5.51 -4.45 31.82
N ILE A 177 6.73 -4.92 31.54
CA ILE A 177 7.95 -4.17 31.84
C ILE A 177 7.96 -2.85 31.06
N PHE A 178 7.64 -2.88 29.77
CA PHE A 178 7.55 -1.67 28.94
C PHE A 178 6.55 -0.67 29.51
N LEU A 179 5.33 -1.13 29.81
CA LEU A 179 4.29 -0.29 30.37
C LEU A 179 4.72 0.24 31.75
N SER A 180 5.17 -0.59 32.68
CA SER A 180 5.57 -0.14 34.02
C SER A 180 6.67 0.93 34.01
N ILE A 181 7.65 0.81 33.12
CA ILE A 181 8.76 1.75 33.02
C ILE A 181 8.34 3.02 32.28
N TYR A 182 7.84 2.90 31.06
CA TYR A 182 7.65 4.04 30.16
C TYR A 182 6.28 4.72 30.29
N SER A 183 5.32 4.11 31.01
CA SER A 183 4.11 4.80 31.46
C SER A 183 4.32 5.62 32.74
N SER A 184 5.45 5.45 33.44
CA SER A 184 5.72 6.16 34.70
C SER A 184 5.66 7.68 34.52
N PRO A 185 4.70 8.37 35.19
CA PRO A 185 4.58 9.83 35.17
C PRO A 185 5.88 10.57 35.45
N LEU A 186 6.65 10.08 36.41
CA LEU A 186 7.92 10.67 36.83
C LEU A 186 8.97 10.58 35.73
N LEU A 187 9.12 9.39 35.12
CA LEU A 187 10.07 9.22 34.03
C LEU A 187 9.70 10.11 32.84
N GLN A 188 8.41 10.13 32.47
CA GLN A 188 7.91 10.97 31.38
C GLN A 188 8.18 12.46 31.62
N ALA A 189 8.02 12.94 32.86
CA ALA A 189 8.36 14.30 33.23
C ALA A 189 9.87 14.56 33.15
N LEU A 190 10.72 13.66 33.66
CA LEU A 190 12.18 13.77 33.63
C LEU A 190 12.74 13.85 32.21
N VAL A 191 12.14 13.12 31.26
CA VAL A 191 12.56 13.16 29.85
C VAL A 191 11.88 14.25 29.03
N GLY A 192 11.01 15.06 29.64
CA GLY A 192 10.34 16.20 29.00
C GLY A 192 9.05 15.88 28.26
N MET A 193 8.55 14.64 28.30
CA MET A 193 7.31 14.24 27.60
C MET A 193 6.02 14.76 28.27
N ARG A 194 6.12 15.33 29.46
CA ARG A 194 5.03 16.01 30.19
C ARG A 194 5.28 17.51 30.39
N ALA A 195 6.24 18.09 29.68
CA ALA A 195 6.53 19.53 29.77
C ALA A 195 5.50 20.42 29.04
N SER A 196 4.72 19.83 28.13
CA SER A 196 3.69 20.51 27.33
C SER A 196 2.53 19.56 27.03
N ASP A 197 1.33 20.10 26.83
CA ASP A 197 0.14 19.34 26.39
C ASP A 197 0.13 19.06 24.88
N GLU A 198 1.17 19.46 24.15
CA GLU A 198 1.32 19.15 22.73
C GLU A 198 1.40 17.62 22.49
N PRO A 199 0.82 17.13 21.38
CA PRO A 199 0.95 15.74 21.01
C PRO A 199 2.43 15.39 20.79
N PRO A 200 2.89 14.22 21.28
CA PRO A 200 4.31 13.82 21.22
C PRO A 200 4.83 13.68 19.79
N ARG A 201 3.95 13.48 18.81
CA ARG A 201 4.27 13.46 17.39
C ARG A 201 3.77 14.74 16.73
N ARG A 202 4.69 15.53 16.18
CA ARG A 202 4.34 16.67 15.31
C ARG A 202 3.76 16.15 14.00
N HIS A 203 2.63 16.70 13.57
CA HIS A 203 2.08 16.43 12.26
C HIS A 203 2.85 17.26 11.21
N PRO A 204 3.54 16.63 10.25
CA PRO A 204 4.20 17.35 9.16
C PRO A 204 3.14 18.03 8.28
N GLY A 205 3.48 19.15 7.65
CA GLY A 205 2.59 19.82 6.67
C GLY A 205 1.93 21.11 7.12
N LEU A 206 2.09 21.51 8.39
CA LEU A 206 1.45 22.71 8.94
C LEU A 206 2.33 23.97 8.89
N GLU A 207 3.52 23.87 8.30
CA GLU A 207 4.42 25.02 8.17
C GLU A 207 3.82 26.10 7.24
N PRO A 208 3.90 27.39 7.61
CA PRO A 208 3.28 28.47 6.84
C PRO A 208 3.71 28.53 5.38
N GLU A 209 4.99 28.21 5.09
CA GLU A 209 5.53 28.17 3.73
C GLU A 209 4.89 27.06 2.90
N GLN A 210 4.71 25.88 3.50
CA GLN A 210 4.10 24.74 2.83
C GLN A 210 2.60 24.97 2.55
N LEU A 211 1.89 25.60 3.49
CA LEU A 211 0.49 25.98 3.29
C LEU A 211 0.34 26.99 2.14
N LYS A 212 1.21 28.00 2.06
CA LYS A 212 1.22 28.96 0.95
C LYS A 212 1.49 28.28 -0.38
N PHE A 213 2.46 27.37 -0.43
CA PHE A 213 2.75 26.59 -1.63
C PHE A 213 1.53 25.77 -2.09
N ILE A 214 0.86 25.08 -1.17
CA ILE A 214 -0.37 24.32 -1.48
C ILE A 214 -1.45 25.24 -2.04
N GLN A 215 -1.69 26.41 -1.44
CA GLN A 215 -2.67 27.37 -1.91
C GLN A 215 -2.36 27.88 -3.33
N GLN A 216 -1.10 28.18 -3.62
CA GLN A 216 -0.66 28.57 -4.97
C GLN A 216 -0.93 27.46 -5.99
N ARG A 217 -0.57 26.21 -5.67
CA ARG A 217 -0.83 25.06 -6.55
C ARG A 217 -2.32 24.82 -6.78
N ILE A 218 -3.16 25.02 -5.77
CA ILE A 218 -4.62 24.93 -5.91
C ILE A 218 -5.12 26.02 -6.87
N ALA A 219 -4.65 27.26 -6.73
CA ALA A 219 -5.05 28.37 -7.59
C ALA A 219 -4.64 28.14 -9.06
N GLU A 220 -3.42 27.67 -9.31
CA GLU A 220 -2.95 27.30 -10.66
C GLU A 220 -3.81 26.20 -11.29
N LEU A 221 -4.14 25.15 -10.55
CA LEU A 221 -5.00 24.07 -11.05
C LEU A 221 -6.42 24.58 -11.36
N LYS A 222 -6.98 25.45 -10.51
CA LYS A 222 -8.29 26.05 -10.75
C LYS A 222 -8.32 26.95 -11.99
N ALA A 223 -7.25 27.69 -12.26
CA ALA A 223 -7.16 28.56 -13.44
C ALA A 223 -7.17 27.77 -14.76
N ARG A 224 -6.70 26.51 -14.74
CA ARG A 224 -6.54 25.66 -15.93
C ARG A 224 -7.69 24.66 -16.14
N LEU A 225 -8.81 24.79 -15.41
CA LEU A 225 -9.92 23.82 -15.47
C LEU A 225 -10.57 23.70 -16.85
N ALA A 226 -10.61 24.80 -17.61
CA ALA A 226 -11.15 24.83 -18.97
C ALA A 226 -10.09 24.50 -20.05
N GLU A 227 -8.82 24.37 -19.67
CA GLU A 227 -7.76 23.96 -20.60
C GLU A 227 -7.82 22.44 -20.83
N GLY A 228 -7.74 22.04 -22.09
CA GLY A 228 -7.75 20.64 -22.51
C GLY A 228 -8.73 20.40 -23.66
N GLY A 229 -8.76 19.19 -24.16
CA GLY A 229 -9.63 18.79 -25.26
C GLY A 229 -10.52 17.61 -24.90
N LEU A 230 -10.98 16.92 -25.94
CA LEU A 230 -11.86 15.76 -25.84
C LEU A 230 -11.32 14.67 -24.90
N ARG A 231 -10.00 14.49 -24.85
CA ARG A 231 -9.36 13.43 -24.04
C ARG A 231 -9.44 13.75 -22.55
N GLU A 232 -9.07 14.95 -22.16
CA GLU A 232 -9.12 15.44 -20.78
C GLU A 232 -10.56 15.46 -20.28
N ALA A 233 -11.52 15.86 -21.13
CA ALA A 233 -12.95 15.79 -20.84
C ALA A 233 -13.44 14.35 -20.61
N ALA A 234 -12.99 13.39 -21.43
CA ALA A 234 -13.32 11.98 -21.26
C ALA A 234 -12.73 11.39 -19.98
N ILE A 235 -11.46 11.68 -19.66
CA ILE A 235 -10.81 11.23 -18.42
C ILE A 235 -11.50 11.84 -17.22
N ARG A 236 -11.79 13.14 -17.23
CA ARG A 236 -12.52 13.83 -16.14
C ARG A 236 -13.89 13.18 -15.92
N SER A 237 -14.60 12.85 -16.99
CA SER A 237 -15.89 12.17 -16.92
C SER A 237 -15.77 10.78 -16.27
N LEU A 238 -14.80 9.97 -16.71
CA LEU A 238 -14.55 8.64 -16.16
C LEU A 238 -14.14 8.69 -14.68
N VAL A 239 -13.29 9.64 -14.30
CA VAL A 239 -12.90 9.84 -12.90
C VAL A 239 -14.11 10.28 -12.06
N TYR A 240 -14.91 11.22 -12.54
CA TYR A 240 -16.11 11.67 -11.84
C TYR A 240 -17.10 10.53 -11.59
N ILE A 241 -17.36 9.70 -12.60
CA ILE A 241 -18.23 8.53 -12.47
C ILE A 241 -17.58 7.48 -11.56
N GLY A 242 -16.29 7.21 -11.72
CA GLY A 242 -15.54 6.23 -10.92
C GLY A 242 -15.45 6.59 -9.43
N MET A 243 -15.49 7.88 -9.10
CA MET A 243 -15.60 8.40 -7.73
C MET A 243 -16.97 8.13 -7.09
N ALA A 244 -17.98 7.68 -7.84
CA ALA A 244 -19.21 7.11 -7.28
C ALA A 244 -19.03 5.59 -7.10
N GLY A 245 -19.49 5.06 -5.98
CA GLY A 245 -19.46 3.63 -5.70
C GLY A 245 -18.19 3.15 -4.96
N PRO A 246 -18.02 1.81 -4.86
CA PRO A 246 -17.11 1.21 -3.89
C PRO A 246 -15.63 1.36 -4.24
N GLY A 247 -15.25 1.66 -5.49
CA GLY A 247 -13.85 1.78 -5.90
C GLY A 247 -13.60 1.46 -7.37
N VAL A 248 -12.32 1.45 -7.76
CA VAL A 248 -11.89 1.11 -9.12
C VAL A 248 -11.76 -0.40 -9.25
N ASP A 249 -12.43 -0.97 -10.24
CA ASP A 249 -12.46 -2.41 -10.53
C ASP A 249 -11.52 -2.70 -11.70
N GLU A 250 -10.77 -3.80 -11.64
CA GLU A 250 -9.79 -4.13 -12.67
C GLU A 250 -10.40 -4.31 -14.07
N ARG A 251 -11.67 -4.73 -14.17
CA ARG A 251 -12.34 -4.93 -15.46
C ARG A 251 -12.51 -3.61 -16.20
N ALA A 252 -12.90 -2.54 -15.50
CA ALA A 252 -13.01 -1.20 -16.07
C ALA A 252 -11.64 -0.69 -16.54
N PHE A 253 -10.58 -1.01 -15.80
CA PHE A 253 -9.22 -0.65 -16.18
C PHE A 253 -8.72 -1.43 -17.39
N GLU A 254 -8.99 -2.73 -17.49
CA GLU A 254 -8.57 -3.54 -18.64
C GLU A 254 -9.27 -3.07 -19.92
N VAL A 255 -10.55 -2.67 -19.86
CA VAL A 255 -11.23 -2.02 -21.00
C VAL A 255 -10.52 -0.72 -21.40
N LEU A 256 -10.14 0.12 -20.43
CA LEU A 256 -9.39 1.35 -20.67
C LEU A 256 -8.01 1.07 -21.29
N ARG A 257 -7.31 0.04 -20.81
CA ARG A 257 -6.02 -0.41 -21.33
C ARG A 257 -6.12 -0.89 -22.77
N GLN A 258 -7.13 -1.69 -23.09
CA GLN A 258 -7.41 -2.15 -24.46
C GLN A 258 -7.72 -0.98 -25.39
N MET A 259 -8.47 0.03 -24.94
CA MET A 259 -8.72 1.24 -25.74
C MET A 259 -7.44 2.04 -25.98
N ARG A 260 -6.59 2.22 -24.96
CA ARG A 260 -5.28 2.88 -25.11
C ARG A 260 -4.42 2.15 -26.14
N ALA A 261 -4.38 0.82 -26.09
CA ALA A 261 -3.61 0.00 -27.02
C ALA A 261 -4.12 0.12 -28.48
N LYS A 262 -5.43 0.22 -28.68
CA LYS A 262 -6.06 0.35 -30.01
C LYS A 262 -5.92 1.74 -30.64
N HIS A 263 -5.70 2.79 -29.84
CA HIS A 263 -5.73 4.19 -30.31
C HIS A 263 -4.40 4.93 -30.14
N GLY A 264 -3.30 4.18 -29.95
CA GLY A 264 -1.89 4.63 -29.91
C GLY A 264 -1.68 6.14 -29.90
N GLY A 265 -1.65 6.76 -28.71
CA GLY A 265 -1.54 8.22 -28.63
C GLY A 265 -1.04 8.81 -27.32
N LEU A 266 -0.84 8.00 -26.26
CA LEU A 266 -0.28 8.42 -24.98
C LEU A 266 0.55 7.28 -24.37
N THR A 267 1.71 7.64 -23.82
CA THR A 267 2.47 6.77 -22.93
C THR A 267 1.68 6.55 -21.61
N LEU A 268 2.04 5.50 -20.86
CA LEU A 268 1.43 5.26 -19.55
C LEU A 268 1.71 6.42 -18.57
N GLU A 269 2.90 7.02 -18.66
CA GLU A 269 3.30 8.15 -17.81
C GLU A 269 2.47 9.41 -18.07
N GLU A 270 2.30 9.80 -19.33
CA GLU A 270 1.45 10.93 -19.71
C GLU A 270 -0.01 10.69 -19.28
N PHE A 271 -0.51 9.47 -19.48
CA PHE A 271 -1.86 9.11 -19.04
C PHE A 271 -2.03 9.25 -17.52
N LYS A 272 -1.06 8.81 -16.72
CA LYS A 272 -1.06 9.00 -15.26
C LYS A 272 -1.07 10.48 -14.89
N GLN A 273 -0.28 11.30 -15.58
CA GLN A 273 -0.23 12.73 -15.31
C GLN A 273 -1.58 13.39 -15.57
N VAL A 274 -2.18 13.17 -16.74
CA VAL A 274 -3.48 13.74 -17.09
C VAL A 274 -4.57 13.27 -16.12
N LEU A 275 -4.59 11.98 -15.78
CA LEU A 275 -5.57 11.43 -14.83
C LEU A 275 -5.44 12.08 -13.44
N ARG A 276 -4.22 12.27 -12.93
CA ARG A 276 -3.99 12.96 -11.65
C ARG A 276 -4.47 14.41 -11.70
N GLU A 277 -4.18 15.14 -12.77
CA GLU A 277 -4.65 16.52 -12.94
C GLU A 277 -6.19 16.59 -12.97
N GLN A 278 -6.85 15.72 -13.74
CA GLN A 278 -8.32 15.68 -13.79
C GLN A 278 -8.94 15.23 -12.46
N PHE A 279 -8.29 14.33 -11.72
CA PHE A 279 -8.72 13.96 -10.38
C PHE A 279 -8.61 15.12 -9.39
N PHE A 280 -7.49 15.85 -9.38
CA PHE A 280 -7.34 17.01 -8.51
C PHE A 280 -8.32 18.13 -8.85
N ALA A 281 -8.62 18.36 -10.13
CA ALA A 281 -9.65 19.28 -10.55
C ALA A 281 -11.01 18.97 -9.88
N LEU A 282 -11.43 17.70 -9.93
CA LEU A 282 -12.69 17.24 -9.32
C LEU A 282 -12.66 17.25 -7.78
N LEU A 283 -11.51 16.96 -7.17
CA LEU A 283 -11.35 16.96 -5.72
C LEU A 283 -11.38 18.38 -5.14
N LEU A 284 -10.77 19.34 -5.82
CA LEU A 284 -10.63 20.73 -5.36
C LEU A 284 -11.84 21.60 -5.71
N ASP A 285 -12.45 21.39 -6.89
CA ASP A 285 -13.57 22.20 -7.38
C ASP A 285 -14.44 21.40 -8.38
N ARG A 286 -15.23 20.48 -7.84
CA ARG A 286 -16.05 19.57 -8.64
C ARG A 286 -16.98 20.28 -9.60
N ASP A 287 -17.71 21.28 -9.12
CA ASP A 287 -18.77 21.93 -9.90
C ASP A 287 -18.17 22.71 -11.07
N SER A 288 -17.08 23.46 -10.83
CA SER A 288 -16.35 24.17 -11.89
C SER A 288 -15.70 23.22 -12.88
N ALA A 289 -15.14 22.09 -12.40
CA ALA A 289 -14.54 21.08 -13.27
C ALA A 289 -15.57 20.42 -14.19
N LEU A 290 -16.80 20.18 -13.72
CA LEU A 290 -17.90 19.66 -14.55
C LEU A 290 -18.43 20.71 -15.52
N ALA A 291 -18.60 21.96 -15.07
CA ALA A 291 -19.05 23.07 -15.91
C ALA A 291 -18.09 23.38 -17.06
N ALA A 292 -16.80 23.07 -16.91
CA ALA A 292 -15.80 23.23 -17.96
C ALA A 292 -15.82 22.11 -19.03
N ILE A 293 -16.50 20.98 -18.80
CA ILE A 293 -16.52 19.85 -19.75
C ILE A 293 -17.02 20.29 -21.13
N PRO A 294 -18.17 20.98 -21.29
CA PRO A 294 -18.67 21.41 -22.60
C PRO A 294 -17.67 22.26 -23.40
N GLN A 295 -16.88 23.09 -22.73
CA GLN A 295 -15.88 23.98 -23.35
C GLN A 295 -14.68 23.24 -23.93
N MET A 296 -14.39 22.04 -23.40
CA MET A 296 -13.29 21.18 -23.83
C MET A 296 -13.68 20.25 -25.00
N LEU A 297 -14.98 20.13 -25.28
CA LEU A 297 -15.48 19.24 -26.32
C LEU A 297 -15.35 19.88 -27.71
N PRO A 298 -15.01 19.10 -28.74
CA PRO A 298 -14.95 19.60 -30.10
C PRO A 298 -16.36 19.89 -30.62
N ALA A 299 -16.47 20.82 -31.57
CA ALA A 299 -17.72 21.12 -32.26
C ALA A 299 -18.29 19.92 -33.04
N ASP A 300 -17.43 18.96 -33.42
CA ASP A 300 -17.83 17.73 -34.12
C ASP A 300 -18.70 16.80 -33.24
N ALA A 301 -19.95 16.62 -33.64
CA ALA A 301 -20.90 15.77 -32.94
C ALA A 301 -20.54 14.28 -33.02
N ALA A 302 -19.91 13.82 -34.11
CA ALA A 302 -19.54 12.42 -34.27
C ALA A 302 -18.46 12.01 -33.25
N SER A 303 -17.43 12.84 -33.09
CA SER A 303 -16.37 12.63 -32.09
C SER A 303 -16.90 12.65 -30.65
N ARG A 304 -17.86 13.53 -30.33
CA ARG A 304 -18.52 13.55 -29.01
C ARG A 304 -19.31 12.26 -28.75
N ALA A 305 -20.11 11.82 -29.72
CA ALA A 305 -20.92 10.60 -29.61
C ALA A 305 -20.06 9.34 -29.47
N ASP A 306 -18.97 9.23 -30.25
CA ASP A 306 -18.01 8.11 -30.14
C ASP A 306 -17.37 8.06 -28.75
N THR A 307 -16.92 9.21 -28.23
CA THR A 307 -16.31 9.31 -26.90
C THR A 307 -17.29 8.95 -25.79
N LEU A 308 -18.54 9.43 -25.88
CA LEU A 308 -19.59 9.08 -24.93
C LEU A 308 -19.92 7.58 -24.96
N GLY A 309 -19.93 6.97 -26.16
CA GLY A 309 -20.08 5.53 -26.33
C GLY A 309 -18.99 4.73 -25.62
N LYS A 310 -17.73 5.17 -25.73
CA LYS A 310 -16.59 4.58 -25.01
C LYS A 310 -16.72 4.71 -23.50
N ILE A 311 -17.16 5.87 -23.01
CA ILE A 311 -17.41 6.09 -21.57
C ILE A 311 -18.45 5.09 -21.06
N ARG A 312 -19.58 4.93 -21.77
CA ARG A 312 -20.62 3.96 -21.40
C ARG A 312 -20.07 2.54 -21.36
N GLN A 313 -19.25 2.15 -22.33
CA GLN A 313 -18.62 0.82 -22.37
C GLN A 313 -17.71 0.56 -21.17
N ILE A 314 -16.92 1.55 -20.73
CA ILE A 314 -16.04 1.40 -19.55
C ILE A 314 -16.89 1.27 -18.28
N VAL A 315 -17.90 2.10 -18.13
CA VAL A 315 -18.74 2.13 -16.92
C VAL A 315 -19.55 0.84 -16.76
N SER A 316 -20.01 0.24 -17.87
CA SER A 316 -20.73 -1.04 -17.85
C SER A 316 -19.82 -2.27 -17.78
N ALA A 317 -18.49 -2.11 -17.90
CA ALA A 317 -17.54 -3.23 -17.86
C ALA A 317 -17.62 -4.02 -16.54
N THR A 318 -18.00 -3.37 -15.44
CA THR A 318 -18.11 -4.00 -14.12
C THR A 318 -19.42 -4.77 -13.89
N GLY A 319 -20.37 -4.71 -14.83
CA GLY A 319 -21.73 -5.25 -14.70
C GLY A 319 -22.78 -4.14 -14.54
N GLU A 320 -23.86 -4.42 -13.83
CA GLU A 320 -24.90 -3.41 -13.55
C GLU A 320 -24.29 -2.17 -12.88
N VAL A 321 -24.59 -1.01 -13.46
CA VAL A 321 -24.10 0.28 -12.98
C VAL A 321 -24.90 0.62 -11.71
N SER A 322 -24.22 0.79 -10.58
CA SER A 322 -24.88 1.21 -9.33
C SER A 322 -25.64 2.53 -9.51
N SER A 323 -26.71 2.74 -8.74
CA SER A 323 -27.56 3.95 -8.81
C SER A 323 -26.74 5.24 -8.91
N ASP A 324 -25.75 5.39 -8.03
CA ASP A 324 -24.93 6.60 -7.95
C ASP A 324 -24.04 6.80 -9.18
N ARG A 325 -23.52 5.71 -9.77
CA ARG A 325 -22.73 5.77 -11.01
C ARG A 325 -23.62 6.08 -12.20
N ALA A 326 -24.83 5.54 -12.22
CA ALA A 326 -25.81 5.80 -13.27
C ALA A 326 -26.26 7.26 -13.26
N GLU A 327 -26.48 7.85 -12.07
CA GLU A 327 -26.76 9.28 -11.92
C GLU A 327 -25.63 10.16 -12.45
N ARG A 328 -24.37 9.85 -12.08
CA ARG A 328 -23.21 10.60 -12.59
C ARG A 328 -23.02 10.42 -14.09
N LEU A 329 -23.29 9.22 -14.63
CA LEU A 329 -23.26 8.97 -16.07
C LEU A 329 -24.31 9.83 -16.79
N MET A 330 -25.56 9.88 -16.32
CA MET A 330 -26.59 10.75 -16.88
C MET A 330 -26.21 12.24 -16.84
N GLN A 331 -25.52 12.67 -15.78
CA GLN A 331 -25.02 14.05 -15.70
C GLN A 331 -23.96 14.33 -16.77
N ILE A 332 -23.02 13.41 -16.98
CA ILE A 332 -22.01 13.51 -18.05
C ILE A 332 -22.67 13.50 -19.43
N GLU A 333 -23.68 12.66 -19.66
CA GLU A 333 -24.41 12.61 -20.94
C GLU A 333 -25.01 13.96 -21.30
N LYS A 334 -25.67 14.62 -20.35
CA LYS A 334 -26.21 15.98 -20.53
C LYS A 334 -25.14 17.01 -20.86
N LEU A 335 -23.97 16.92 -20.22
CA LEU A 335 -22.85 17.83 -20.49
C LEU A 335 -22.27 17.62 -21.91
N PHE A 336 -22.24 16.38 -22.42
CA PHE A 336 -21.79 16.08 -23.78
C PHE A 336 -22.78 16.52 -24.87
N GLU A 337 -24.05 16.68 -24.52
CA GLU A 337 -25.10 17.21 -25.38
C GLU A 337 -25.14 18.74 -25.41
N THR A 338 -24.55 19.40 -24.40
CA THR A 338 -24.52 20.86 -24.29
C THR A 338 -23.56 21.45 -25.33
N ILE A 339 -24.08 22.26 -26.24
CA ILE A 339 -23.29 22.98 -27.25
C ILE A 339 -22.98 24.37 -26.72
N GLU A 340 -21.77 24.60 -26.20
CA GLU A 340 -21.26 25.96 -26.00
C GLU A 340 -20.45 26.40 -27.24
N PRO A 341 -20.61 27.65 -27.72
CA PRO A 341 -19.78 28.15 -28.81
C PRO A 341 -18.33 28.24 -28.35
N ALA A 342 -17.42 27.63 -29.10
CA ALA A 342 -15.98 27.65 -28.83
C ALA A 342 -15.50 29.09 -28.57
N GLY A 343 -14.88 29.32 -27.39
CA GLY A 343 -14.27 30.60 -27.05
C GLY A 343 -13.21 31.00 -28.09
N PRO A 344 -12.96 32.31 -28.28
CA PRO A 344 -12.12 32.80 -29.37
C PRO A 344 -10.69 32.28 -29.20
N GLY A 345 -10.25 31.45 -30.14
CA GLY A 345 -8.85 31.03 -30.24
C GLY A 345 -7.93 32.25 -30.42
N PRO A 346 -6.65 32.17 -30.01
CA PRO A 346 -5.73 33.29 -30.08
C PRO A 346 -5.59 33.71 -31.55
N GLY A 347 -6.08 34.90 -31.87
CA GLY A 347 -6.02 35.47 -33.20
C GLY A 347 -4.58 35.61 -33.67
N ASN A 348 -4.31 35.11 -34.87
CA ASN A 348 -3.14 35.46 -35.65
C ASN A 348 -3.09 37.00 -35.79
N ALA A 349 -2.17 37.64 -35.07
CA ALA A 349 -1.70 38.97 -35.42
C ALA A 349 -0.70 38.80 -36.56
N GLY A 350 -1.11 39.23 -37.76
CA GLY A 350 -0.22 39.44 -38.90
C GLY A 350 0.53 40.77 -38.82
#